data_AF-A0A7S2LDP2-F1
#
_entry.id   AF-A0A7S2LDP2-F1
#
_cell.length_a   1.000
_cell.length_b   1.000
_cell.length_c   1.000
_cell.angle_alpha   90.00
_cell.angle_beta   90.00
_cell.angle_gamma   90.00
#
_symmetry.space_group_name_H-M   'P 1'
#
loop_
_entity.id
_entity.type
_entity.pdbx_description
1 polymer ?
#
loop_
_entity_poly.entity_id
_entity_poly.type
_entity_poly.pdbx_seq_one_letter_code
_entity_poly.pdbx_strand_id
1 'polypeptide(L)'
;PSPSYAPSSNVPTAKPSPSPSYAPSSMPSVDYSILQLEALVALYESTNGGAWAIQDNKAKWNTDEPLCSWYGVECIEDIVTELLLGENYLQGTIPTEIG
;
A
#
# COMPACT_ATOMS: atom_id res chain seq x y z
N PRO A 1 -18.75 30.45 -49.19
CA PRO A 1 -18.97 29.96 -47.81
C PRO A 1 -18.18 30.85 -46.84
N SER A 2 -18.90 31.67 -46.08
CA SER A 2 -18.48 32.65 -45.05
C SER A 2 -17.80 32.01 -43.82
N PRO A 3 -17.37 32.75 -42.77
CA PRO A 3 -16.80 34.12 -42.65
C PRO A 3 -15.39 34.09 -41.93
N SER A 4 -14.48 35.04 -42.16
CA SER A 4 -14.19 36.26 -41.36
C SER A 4 -14.14 36.07 -39.83
N TYR A 5 -13.02 36.44 -39.17
CA TYR A 5 -12.92 37.44 -38.08
C TYR A 5 -11.47 37.52 -37.54
N ALA A 6 -10.87 38.72 -37.62
CA ALA A 6 -9.74 39.20 -36.82
C ALA A 6 -10.26 39.77 -35.46
N PRO A 7 -9.47 40.50 -34.67
CA PRO A 7 -8.28 40.16 -33.89
C PRO A 7 -8.55 40.26 -32.36
N SER A 8 -7.49 40.13 -31.54
CA SER A 8 -7.40 40.30 -30.08
C SER A 8 -8.57 40.96 -29.32
N SER A 9 -8.99 40.36 -28.21
CA SER A 9 -9.61 41.11 -27.11
C SER A 9 -9.25 40.54 -25.73
N ASN A 10 -8.59 41.40 -24.97
CA ASN A 10 -8.31 41.27 -23.55
C ASN A 10 -9.60 41.40 -22.72
N VAL A 11 -9.76 40.52 -21.70
CA VAL A 11 -10.07 40.85 -20.28
C VAL A 11 -11.50 41.38 -19.94
N PRO A 12 -12.02 41.19 -18.70
CA PRO A 12 -12.29 39.98 -17.92
C PRO A 12 -13.81 39.87 -17.63
N THR A 13 -14.28 38.77 -17.06
CA THR A 13 -15.49 38.85 -16.21
C THR A 13 -15.46 37.77 -15.16
N ALA A 14 -15.87 38.18 -13.96
CA ALA A 14 -15.57 37.54 -12.71
C ALA A 14 -16.21 36.16 -12.54
N LYS A 15 -15.41 35.29 -11.93
CA LYS A 15 -15.74 34.14 -11.07
C LYS A 15 -17.16 34.21 -10.47
N PRO A 16 -17.95 33.12 -10.59
CA PRO A 16 -18.06 32.16 -9.48
C PRO A 16 -17.92 30.75 -10.08
N SER A 17 -17.00 29.89 -9.68
CA SER A 17 -16.79 29.29 -8.37
C SER A 17 -15.73 28.22 -8.67
N PRO A 18 -14.73 27.95 -7.82
CA PRO A 18 -13.88 26.80 -8.04
C PRO A 18 -14.71 25.56 -7.70
N SER A 19 -15.40 25.01 -8.68
CA SER A 19 -15.49 23.57 -8.72
C SER A 19 -14.16 23.14 -9.32
N PRO A 20 -13.21 22.63 -8.52
CA PRO A 20 -12.10 21.91 -9.11
C PRO A 20 -12.75 20.72 -9.81
N SER A 21 -12.89 20.82 -11.13
CA SER A 21 -12.84 19.67 -11.99
C SER A 21 -11.49 19.03 -11.67
N TYR A 22 -11.51 18.13 -10.69
CA TYR A 22 -10.38 17.32 -10.28
C TYR A 22 -10.09 16.42 -11.48
N ALA A 23 -9.34 16.98 -12.44
CA ALA A 23 -8.45 16.21 -13.27
C ALA A 23 -7.68 15.29 -12.31
N PRO A 24 -7.71 13.96 -12.49
CA PRO A 24 -7.00 13.05 -11.60
C PRO A 24 -5.49 13.16 -11.86
N SER A 25 -4.86 14.20 -11.30
CA SER A 25 -3.40 14.41 -11.30
C SER A 25 -2.76 14.08 -9.95
N SER A 26 -3.46 13.41 -9.03
CA SER A 26 -2.91 13.08 -7.69
C SER A 26 -3.59 11.87 -7.08
N MET A 27 -3.61 10.74 -7.79
CA MET A 27 -3.79 9.46 -7.09
C MET A 27 -2.56 9.35 -6.17
N PRO A 28 -2.71 9.29 -4.83
CA PRO A 28 -1.55 9.09 -3.97
C PRO A 28 -0.89 7.82 -4.49
N SER A 29 0.42 7.87 -4.75
CA SER A 29 1.22 6.67 -4.86
C SER A 29 1.12 6.01 -3.50
N VAL A 30 0.08 5.20 -3.32
CA VAL A 30 -0.11 4.36 -2.14
C VAL A 30 1.17 3.57 -2.09
N ASP A 31 1.96 3.80 -1.05
CA ASP A 31 3.19 3.08 -0.87
C ASP A 31 2.77 1.68 -0.43
N TYR A 32 2.54 0.81 -1.42
CA TYR A 32 2.10 -0.56 -1.21
C TYR A 32 3.05 -1.28 -0.26
N SER A 33 4.33 -0.89 -0.21
CA SER A 33 5.30 -1.41 0.74
C SER A 33 4.92 -1.11 2.19
N ILE A 34 4.36 0.07 2.49
CA ILE A 34 3.92 0.42 3.85
C ILE A 34 2.68 -0.38 4.25
N LEU A 35 1.68 -0.51 3.36
CA LEU A 35 0.47 -1.28 3.67
C LEU A 35 0.77 -2.77 3.92
N GLN A 36 1.65 -3.35 3.11
CA GLN A 36 2.09 -4.73 3.29
C GLN A 36 2.86 -4.90 4.61
N LEU A 37 3.71 -3.94 4.96
CA LEU A 37 4.42 -3.94 6.24
C LEU A 37 3.44 -3.93 7.40
N GLU A 38 2.50 -2.98 7.43
CA GLU A 38 1.51 -2.87 8.49
C GLU A 38 0.67 -4.14 8.62
N ALA A 39 0.24 -4.72 7.49
CA ALA A 39 -0.55 -5.93 7.49
C ALA A 39 0.22 -7.16 8.01
N LEU A 40 1.48 -7.34 7.59
CA LEU A 40 2.32 -8.45 8.06
C LEU A 40 2.73 -8.28 9.54
N VAL A 41 3.01 -7.05 9.98
CA VAL A 41 3.28 -6.76 11.40
C VAL A 41 2.04 -7.01 12.25
N ALA A 42 0.87 -6.56 11.81
CA ALA A 42 -0.40 -6.82 12.49
C ALA A 42 -0.64 -8.34 12.64
N LEU A 43 -0.36 -9.13 11.60
CA LEU A 43 -0.48 -10.58 11.63
C LEU A 43 0.47 -11.22 12.65
N TYR A 44 1.72 -10.75 12.67
CA TYR A 44 2.73 -11.23 13.62
C TYR A 44 2.31 -10.96 15.07
N GLU A 45 1.90 -9.73 15.38
CA GLU A 45 1.45 -9.35 16.72
C GLU A 45 0.15 -10.06 17.13
N SER A 46 -0.81 -10.17 16.21
CA SER A 46 -2.14 -10.75 16.49
C SER A 46 -2.15 -12.27 16.63
N THR A 47 -1.12 -12.95 16.13
CA THR A 47 -0.99 -14.42 16.19
C THR A 47 0.14 -14.89 17.09
N ASN A 48 0.55 -14.03 18.03
CA ASN A 48 1.57 -14.31 19.02
C ASN A 48 2.91 -14.72 18.38
N GLY A 49 3.41 -13.88 17.45
CA GLY A 49 4.68 -14.02 16.75
C GLY A 49 5.87 -14.38 17.64
N GLY A 50 5.86 -13.83 18.85
CA GLY A 50 6.78 -14.14 19.94
C GLY A 50 6.81 -15.61 20.40
N ALA A 51 5.89 -16.46 19.94
CA ALA A 51 5.84 -17.88 20.24
C ALA A 51 5.80 -18.78 19.00
N TRP A 52 6.01 -18.22 17.79
CA TRP A 52 6.06 -19.03 16.58
C TRP A 52 7.24 -20.02 16.62
N ALA A 53 6.99 -21.27 16.22
CA ALA A 53 7.98 -22.34 16.36
C ALA A 53 9.29 -22.12 15.58
N ILE A 54 9.28 -21.28 14.55
CA ILE A 54 10.46 -20.95 13.72
C ILE A 54 11.45 -19.98 14.37
N GLN A 55 11.28 -19.65 15.64
CA GLN A 55 12.16 -18.73 16.38
C GLN A 55 13.59 -19.21 16.63
N ASP A 56 13.98 -20.41 16.19
CA ASP A 56 15.37 -20.87 16.21
C ASP A 56 16.24 -20.13 15.15
N ASN A 57 16.43 -18.81 15.33
CA ASN A 57 17.30 -17.92 14.55
C ASN A 57 17.00 -17.79 13.04
N LYS A 58 15.83 -18.26 12.57
CA LYS A 58 15.42 -18.17 11.15
C LYS A 58 14.25 -17.23 10.89
N ALA A 59 13.43 -16.95 11.90
CA ALA A 59 12.30 -16.05 11.78
C ALA A 59 12.73 -14.57 11.88
N LYS A 60 13.10 -13.98 10.75
CA LYS A 60 13.19 -12.52 10.63
C LYS A 60 11.78 -11.99 10.37
N TRP A 61 11.04 -11.70 11.44
CA TRP A 61 9.73 -11.03 11.39
C TRP A 61 9.79 -9.81 12.27
N ASN A 62 9.10 -8.74 11.89
CA ASN A 62 9.11 -7.46 12.61
C ASN A 62 10.54 -6.91 12.83
N THR A 63 11.35 -6.92 11.75
CA THR A 63 12.73 -6.41 11.72
C THR A 63 12.88 -5.33 10.65
N ASP A 64 13.97 -4.57 10.68
CA ASP A 64 14.30 -3.54 9.66
C ASP A 64 14.69 -4.11 8.28
N GLU A 65 14.61 -5.43 8.11
CA GLU A 65 14.91 -6.12 6.85
C GLU A 65 13.72 -6.03 5.88
N PRO A 66 13.97 -6.02 4.57
CA PRO A 66 12.89 -5.94 3.57
C PRO A 66 11.90 -7.08 3.73
N LEU A 67 10.59 -6.80 3.53
CA LEU A 67 9.50 -7.76 3.74
C LEU A 67 9.72 -9.10 3.03
N CYS A 68 10.20 -9.05 1.79
CA CYS A 68 10.46 -10.24 0.98
C CYS A 68 11.63 -11.10 1.46
N SER A 69 12.39 -10.63 2.46
CA SER A 69 13.43 -11.41 3.14
C SER A 69 12.94 -12.06 4.43
N TRP A 70 11.71 -11.75 4.85
CA TRP A 70 11.12 -12.36 6.03
C TRP A 70 10.82 -13.82 5.77
N TYR A 71 10.86 -14.62 6.83
CA TYR A 71 10.69 -16.06 6.69
C TYR A 71 9.29 -16.39 6.19
N GLY A 72 9.20 -17.15 5.10
CA GLY A 72 7.92 -17.59 4.53
C GLY A 72 7.16 -16.48 3.81
N VAL A 73 7.76 -15.32 3.56
CA VAL A 73 7.15 -14.28 2.73
C VAL A 73 7.67 -14.41 1.30
N GLU A 74 6.79 -14.66 0.34
CA GLU A 74 7.14 -14.64 -1.08
C GLU A 74 6.61 -13.37 -1.73
N CYS A 75 7.46 -12.76 -2.59
CA CYS A 75 7.12 -11.56 -3.33
C CYS A 75 7.30 -11.75 -4.83
N ILE A 76 6.44 -11.07 -5.60
CA ILE A 76 6.57 -10.86 -7.04
C ILE A 76 6.61 -9.35 -7.27
N GLU A 77 7.67 -8.85 -7.91
CA GLU A 77 7.84 -7.40 -8.19
C GLU A 77 7.73 -6.52 -6.91
N ASP A 78 8.36 -6.95 -5.81
CA ASP A 78 8.35 -6.28 -4.49
C ASP A 78 6.97 -6.23 -3.81
N ILE A 79 6.02 -7.01 -4.29
CA ILE A 79 4.69 -7.19 -3.72
C ILE A 79 4.59 -8.61 -3.15
N VAL A 80 4.24 -8.72 -1.87
CA VAL A 80 3.93 -9.96 -1.17
C VAL A 80 2.76 -10.64 -1.85
N THR A 81 2.99 -11.86 -2.33
CA THR A 81 1.98 -12.68 -3.00
C THR A 81 1.65 -13.95 -2.24
N GLU A 82 2.53 -14.41 -1.35
CA GLU A 82 2.30 -15.62 -0.55
C GLU A 82 2.89 -15.50 0.85
N LEU A 83 2.20 -16.12 1.82
CA LEU A 83 2.65 -16.26 3.21
C LEU A 83 2.63 -17.75 3.61
N LEU A 84 3.81 -18.32 3.77
CA LEU A 84 4.07 -19.68 4.20
C LEU A 84 4.30 -19.72 5.71
N LEU A 85 3.19 -19.73 6.46
CA LEU A 85 3.19 -19.79 7.93
C LEU A 85 2.81 -21.17 8.50
N GLY A 86 2.88 -22.20 7.65
CA GLY A 86 2.58 -23.58 8.05
C GLY A 86 3.45 -24.02 9.23
N GLU A 87 2.85 -24.80 10.14
CA GLU A 87 3.54 -25.37 11.32
C GLU A 87 4.14 -24.33 12.29
N ASN A 88 3.77 -23.05 12.18
CA ASN A 88 4.22 -22.00 13.10
C ASN A 88 3.40 -21.90 14.40
N TYR A 89 2.41 -22.77 14.60
CA TYR A 89 1.53 -22.76 15.77
C TYR A 89 0.94 -21.37 16.08
N LEU A 90 0.46 -20.69 15.03
CA LEU A 90 -0.16 -19.37 15.13
C LEU A 90 -1.27 -19.39 16.18
N GLN A 91 -1.20 -18.50 17.16
CA GLN A 91 -2.19 -18.41 18.23
C GLN A 91 -2.75 -17.00 18.33
N GLY A 92 -4.05 -16.86 18.10
CA GLY A 92 -4.74 -15.58 18.17
C GLY A 92 -5.73 -15.42 17.03
N THR A 93 -5.82 -14.22 16.47
CA THR A 93 -6.80 -13.87 15.42
C THR A 93 -6.11 -13.39 14.16
N ILE A 94 -6.70 -13.70 13.00
CA ILE A 94 -6.24 -13.15 11.73
C ILE A 94 -6.71 -11.69 11.63
N PRO A 95 -5.81 -10.73 11.40
CA PRO A 95 -6.15 -9.31 11.31
C PRO A 95 -6.91 -9.01 10.01
N THR A 96 -7.76 -8.00 10.03
CA THR A 96 -8.54 -7.58 8.85
C THR A 96 -7.68 -6.96 7.76
N GLU A 97 -6.48 -6.52 8.11
CA GLU A 97 -5.47 -5.91 7.25
C GLU A 97 -4.94 -6.89 6.19
N ILE A 98 -5.14 -8.20 6.40
CA ILE A 98 -4.78 -9.28 5.46
C ILE A 98 -6.03 -9.88 4.75
N GLY A 99 -7.25 -9.42 5.07
CA GLY A 99 -8.53 -10.05 4.69
C GLY A 99 -9.40 -9.29 3.71
#